data_AF-A0A2V6L3L8-F1
#
_entry.id   AF-A0A2V6L3L8-F1
#
_cell.length_a   1.000
_cell.length_b   1.000
_cell.length_c   1.000
_cell.angle_alpha   90.00
_cell.angle_beta   90.00
_cell.angle_gamma   90.00
#
_symmetry.space_group_name_H-M   'P 1'
#
loop_
_entity.id
_entity.type
_entity.pdbx_description
1 polymer ?
#
loop_
_entity_poly.entity_id
_entity_poly.type
_entity_poly.pdbx_seq_one_letter_code
_entity_poly.pdbx_strand_id
1 'polypeptide(L)'
;MTRVESIQHRACRPWRAPSIEERLCLGPATRGELRKLSRAERFNAFTLVELLIVVGIIGVLLVLIAPAFTSIKSGGDVTSPAYTIKGALDTARTYAKANNTYTWVGFKEVDVSQDASVSPQISGTGRVAIAIVASNKSMDQLQ
;
A
#
# COMPACT_ATOMS: atom_id res chain seq x y z
N MET A 1 4.37 -10.78 50.49
CA MET A 1 5.19 -11.61 49.58
C MET A 1 4.51 -11.52 48.21
N THR A 2 4.95 -10.79 47.20
CA THR A 2 6.21 -10.12 46.88
C THR A 2 5.87 -8.79 46.19
N ARG A 3 6.59 -7.76 46.63
CA ARG A 3 6.56 -6.37 46.19
C ARG A 3 7.32 -6.29 44.86
N VAL A 4 6.66 -5.87 43.78
CA VAL A 4 7.31 -5.68 42.47
C VAL A 4 7.84 -4.24 42.41
N GLU A 5 9.18 -4.13 42.53
CA GLU A 5 10.00 -2.96 42.22
C GLU A 5 9.75 -2.47 40.78
N SER A 6 9.41 -1.21 40.57
CA SER A 6 10.33 -0.07 40.43
C SER A 6 11.30 -0.21 39.24
N ILE A 7 10.77 -0.06 38.01
CA ILE A 7 11.59 0.32 36.85
C ILE A 7 11.55 1.84 36.70
N GLN A 8 12.62 2.45 37.21
CA GLN A 8 12.98 3.85 37.06
C GLN A 8 13.37 4.14 35.60
N HIS A 9 12.45 4.67 34.80
CA HIS A 9 12.80 5.44 33.61
C HIS A 9 13.28 6.83 34.05
N ARG A 10 14.59 7.00 34.02
CA ARG A 10 15.28 8.27 34.19
C ARG A 10 14.94 9.23 33.04
N ALA A 11 14.71 10.48 33.45
CA ALA A 11 15.07 11.71 32.74
C ALA A 11 14.19 12.19 31.57
N CYS A 12 12.91 12.47 31.83
CA CYS A 12 12.38 13.76 31.35
C CYS A 12 12.96 14.86 32.24
N ARG A 13 13.94 15.61 31.73
CA ARG A 13 14.42 16.81 32.41
C ARG A 13 13.31 17.88 32.33
N PRO A 14 12.89 18.48 33.44
CA PRO A 14 11.99 19.61 33.39
C PRO A 14 12.71 20.79 32.74
N TRP A 15 12.08 21.36 31.72
CA TRP A 15 12.45 22.67 31.20
C TRP A 15 12.41 23.67 32.35
N ARG A 16 13.59 24.00 32.87
CA ARG A 16 13.80 25.03 33.87
C ARG A 16 13.71 26.38 33.16
N ALA A 17 12.56 27.03 33.25
CA ALA A 17 12.44 28.44 32.91
C ALA A 17 13.27 29.27 33.90
N PRO A 18 14.14 30.19 33.44
CA PRO A 18 14.69 31.22 34.30
C PRO A 18 13.62 32.28 34.58
N SER A 19 13.55 32.62 35.85
CA SER A 19 12.83 33.73 36.46
C SER A 19 13.13 35.09 35.81
N ILE A 20 12.09 35.69 35.25
CA ILE A 20 11.62 37.10 35.19
C ILE A 20 12.53 38.33 35.44
N GLU A 21 13.79 38.26 35.87
CA GLU A 21 14.52 39.46 36.31
C GLU A 21 16.00 39.39 35.93
N GLU A 22 16.36 39.50 34.65
CA GLU A 22 17.68 40.02 34.28
C GLU A 22 17.62 40.87 32.99
N ARG A 23 17.60 42.18 33.23
CA ARG A 23 18.29 43.22 32.44
C ARG A 23 17.74 43.47 31.02
N LEU A 24 16.63 44.20 30.99
CA LEU A 24 16.49 45.32 30.04
C LEU A 24 17.71 46.25 30.18
N CYS A 25 18.77 45.95 29.46
CA CYS A 25 19.74 46.94 29.00
C CYS A 25 19.83 46.80 27.49
N LEU A 26 18.68 46.89 26.81
CA LEU A 26 18.66 47.29 25.40
C LEU A 26 19.10 48.75 25.35
N GLY A 27 20.42 48.96 25.23
CA GLY A 27 20.94 50.21 24.70
C GLY A 27 20.37 50.48 23.31
N PRO A 28 20.31 51.74 22.85
CA PRO A 28 19.77 52.07 21.54
C PRO A 28 20.62 51.37 20.47
N ALA A 29 20.07 50.32 19.89
CA ALA A 29 20.65 49.64 18.73
C ALA A 29 20.88 50.71 17.66
N THR A 30 22.16 51.01 17.41
CA THR A 30 22.54 51.93 16.36
C THR A 30 22.00 51.37 15.05
N ARG A 31 21.23 52.21 14.33
CA ARG A 31 20.48 51.90 13.10
C ARG A 31 21.30 51.24 11.97
N GLY A 32 22.63 51.16 12.13
CA GLY A 32 23.56 50.50 11.23
C GLY A 32 23.65 48.97 11.36
N GLU A 33 23.40 48.38 12.53
CA GLU A 33 23.51 46.91 12.71
C GLU A 33 22.31 46.15 12.15
N LEU A 34 21.10 46.72 12.22
CA LEU A 34 19.90 46.10 11.64
C LEU A 34 19.96 45.94 10.11
N ARG A 35 20.81 46.72 9.42
CA ARG A 35 21.04 46.58 7.96
C ARG A 35 21.99 45.44 7.60
N LYS A 36 22.82 44.97 8.54
CA LYS A 36 23.74 43.85 8.28
C LYS A 36 23.05 42.50 8.37
N LEU A 37 22.03 42.37 9.22
CA LEU A 37 21.24 41.14 9.33
C LEU A 37 20.29 40.94 8.14
N SER A 38 19.73 42.01 7.56
CA SER A 38 18.85 41.88 6.38
C SER A 38 19.58 41.59 5.06
N ARG A 39 20.91 41.64 5.05
CA ARG A 39 21.72 41.38 3.84
C ARG A 39 22.35 39.98 3.81
N ALA A 40 22.17 39.20 4.89
CA ALA A 40 22.67 37.83 5.00
C ALA A 40 21.71 36.79 4.42
N GLU A 41 20.44 37.14 4.17
CA GLU A 41 19.49 36.29 3.45
C GLU A 41 19.35 36.75 2.00
N ARG A 42 20.47 36.76 1.27
CA ARG A 42 20.39 36.65 -0.18
C ARG A 42 19.91 35.23 -0.46
N PHE A 43 18.59 35.06 -0.56
CA PHE A 43 17.99 33.87 -1.12
C PHE A 43 18.65 33.62 -2.48
N ASN A 44 19.40 32.52 -2.57
CA ASN A 44 19.96 32.04 -3.82
C ASN A 44 18.76 31.71 -4.72
N ALA A 45 18.49 32.56 -5.71
CA ALA A 45 17.50 32.26 -6.73
C ALA A 45 18.06 31.14 -7.62
N PHE A 46 17.26 30.09 -7.83
CA PHE A 46 17.58 29.00 -8.76
C PHE A 46 17.94 29.59 -10.12
N THR A 47 19.08 29.17 -10.68
CA THR A 47 19.46 29.60 -12.02
C THR A 47 18.52 28.94 -13.06
N LEU A 48 18.27 29.60 -14.20
CA LEU A 48 17.44 29.01 -15.27
C LEU A 48 18.01 27.68 -15.77
N VAL A 49 19.33 27.54 -15.77
CA VAL A 49 20.04 26.32 -16.18
C VAL A 49 19.79 25.17 -15.18
N GLU A 50 19.76 25.49 -13.88
CA GLU A 50 19.48 24.51 -12.83
C GLU A 50 18.03 24.01 -12.90
N LEU A 51 17.07 24.89 -13.19
CA LEU A 51 15.70 24.46 -13.44
C LEU A 51 15.59 23.59 -14.71
N LEU A 52 16.31 23.96 -15.78
CA LEU A 52 16.31 23.25 -17.05
C LEU A 52 16.81 21.81 -16.92
N ILE A 53 17.92 21.60 -16.20
CA ILE A 53 18.44 20.24 -15.99
C ILE A 53 17.49 19.40 -15.12
N VAL A 54 16.82 19.99 -14.13
CA VAL A 54 15.87 19.27 -13.27
C VAL A 54 14.68 18.76 -14.07
N VAL A 55 14.04 19.61 -14.87
CA VAL A 55 12.90 19.16 -15.71
C VAL A 55 13.36 18.17 -16.78
N GLY A 56 14.60 18.29 -17.27
CA GLY A 56 15.21 17.30 -18.16
C GLY A 56 15.39 15.93 -17.50
N ILE A 57 15.95 15.88 -16.29
CA ILE A 57 16.12 14.64 -15.53
C ILE A 57 14.76 14.03 -15.16
N ILE A 58 13.78 14.84 -14.74
CA ILE A 58 12.42 14.36 -14.47
C ILE A 58 11.81 13.73 -15.73
N GLY A 59 11.97 14.35 -16.91
CA GLY A 59 11.52 13.79 -18.18
C GLY A 59 12.14 12.43 -18.48
N VAL A 60 13.46 12.28 -18.30
CA VAL A 60 14.16 11.00 -18.50
C VAL A 60 13.69 9.94 -17.50
N LEU A 61 13.53 10.32 -16.22
CA LEU A 61 13.04 9.41 -15.18
C LEU A 61 11.63 8.90 -15.50
N LEU A 62 10.71 9.75 -15.97
CA LEU A 62 9.34 9.34 -16.30
C LEU A 62 9.30 8.30 -17.43
N VAL A 63 10.14 8.44 -18.46
CA VAL A 63 10.22 7.47 -19.56
C VAL A 63 10.69 6.09 -19.06
N LEU A 64 11.65 6.07 -18.14
CA LEU A 64 12.18 4.82 -17.58
C LEU A 64 11.27 4.19 -16.53
N ILE A 65 10.48 4.99 -15.81
CA ILE A 65 9.54 4.50 -14.79
C ILE A 65 8.26 3.91 -15.41
N ALA A 66 7.84 4.39 -16.59
CA ALA A 66 6.65 3.87 -17.28
C ALA A 66 6.60 2.33 -17.44
N PRO A 67 7.66 1.64 -17.92
CA PRO A 67 7.67 0.18 -17.98
C PRO A 67 7.65 -0.49 -16.58
N ALA A 68 8.18 0.16 -15.54
CA ALA A 68 8.16 -0.38 -14.18
C ALA A 68 6.74 -0.40 -13.59
N PHE A 69 5.94 0.65 -13.84
CA PHE A 69 4.55 0.68 -13.37
C PHE A 69 3.65 -0.32 -14.11
N THR A 70 3.85 -0.54 -15.40
CA THR A 70 3.06 -1.56 -16.12
C THR A 70 3.35 -2.97 -15.64
N SER A 71 4.61 -3.29 -15.30
CA SER A 71 4.95 -4.62 -14.77
C SER A 71 4.33 -4.87 -13.40
N ILE A 72 4.35 -3.89 -12.50
CA ILE A 72 3.72 -4.01 -11.17
C ILE A 72 2.20 -4.20 -11.31
N LYS A 73 1.55 -3.45 -12.21
CA LYS A 73 0.12 -3.60 -12.47
C LYS A 73 -0.20 -5.01 -13.00
N SER A 74 0.55 -5.50 -13.98
CA SER A 74 0.36 -6.86 -14.52
C SER A 74 0.56 -7.96 -13.46
N GLY A 75 1.47 -7.77 -12.50
CA GLY A 75 1.67 -8.70 -11.40
C GLY A 75 0.48 -8.75 -10.45
N GLY A 76 -0.13 -7.60 -10.15
CA GLY A 76 -1.36 -7.52 -9.36
C GLY A 76 -2.56 -8.14 -10.08
N ASP A 77 -2.67 -7.90 -11.39
CA ASP A 77 -3.77 -8.40 -12.23
C ASP A 77 -3.78 -9.94 -12.34
N VAL A 78 -2.63 -10.63 -12.26
CA VAL A 78 -2.58 -12.11 -12.21
C VAL A 78 -2.71 -12.67 -10.80
N THR A 79 -2.33 -11.89 -9.78
CA THR A 79 -2.33 -12.31 -8.39
C THR A 79 -3.76 -12.40 -7.84
N SER A 80 -4.63 -11.44 -8.16
CA SER A 80 -6.01 -11.45 -7.68
C SER A 80 -6.82 -12.67 -8.18
N PRO A 81 -6.84 -13.01 -9.49
CA PRO A 81 -7.48 -14.22 -10.00
C PRO A 81 -6.87 -15.50 -9.43
N ALA A 82 -5.55 -15.54 -9.21
CA ALA A 82 -4.90 -16.69 -8.60
C ALA A 82 -5.41 -16.95 -7.17
N TYR A 83 -5.66 -15.90 -6.39
CA TYR A 83 -6.29 -16.03 -5.07
C TYR A 83 -7.75 -16.51 -5.16
N THR A 84 -8.52 -16.04 -6.15
CA THR A 84 -9.88 -16.53 -6.38
C THR A 84 -9.91 -18.03 -6.69
N ILE A 85 -8.99 -18.49 -7.56
CA ILE A 85 -8.86 -19.92 -7.91
C ILE A 85 -8.46 -20.74 -6.69
N LYS A 86 -7.49 -20.25 -5.90
CA LYS A 86 -7.12 -20.88 -4.62
C LYS A 86 -8.31 -20.98 -3.67
N GLY A 87 -9.07 -19.89 -3.50
CA GLY A 87 -10.25 -19.87 -2.66
C GLY A 87 -11.30 -20.90 -3.10
N ALA A 88 -11.60 -20.97 -4.39
CA ALA A 88 -12.53 -21.97 -4.93
C ALA A 88 -12.04 -23.40 -4.68
N LEU A 89 -10.75 -23.66 -4.84
CA LEU A 89 -10.18 -24.99 -4.60
C LEU A 89 -10.17 -25.36 -3.11
N ASP A 90 -9.86 -24.41 -2.22
CA ASP A 90 -9.91 -24.64 -0.77
C ASP A 90 -11.35 -24.87 -0.28
N THR A 91 -12.33 -24.15 -0.83
CA THR A 91 -13.75 -24.42 -0.61
C THR A 91 -14.13 -25.82 -1.10
N ALA A 92 -13.77 -26.18 -2.33
CA ALA A 92 -14.06 -27.49 -2.90
C ALA A 92 -13.44 -28.63 -2.06
N ARG A 93 -12.22 -28.42 -1.58
CA ARG A 93 -11.50 -29.36 -0.72
C ARG A 93 -12.15 -29.49 0.65
N THR A 94 -12.52 -28.38 1.27
CA THR A 94 -13.19 -28.37 2.57
C THR A 94 -14.54 -29.07 2.48
N TYR A 95 -15.31 -28.80 1.42
CA TYR A 95 -16.58 -29.46 1.15
C TYR A 95 -16.41 -30.97 0.94
N ALA A 96 -15.41 -31.39 0.15
CA ALA A 96 -15.11 -32.80 -0.07
C ALA A 96 -14.77 -33.54 1.24
N LYS A 97 -13.92 -32.95 2.07
CA LYS A 97 -13.52 -33.53 3.36
C LYS A 97 -14.67 -33.57 4.37
N ALA A 98 -15.51 -32.54 4.41
CA ALA A 98 -16.62 -32.48 5.35
C ALA A 98 -17.73 -33.48 5.01
N ASN A 99 -17.91 -33.80 3.72
CA ASN A 99 -19.01 -34.63 3.24
C ASN A 99 -18.56 -36.00 2.70
N ASN A 100 -17.28 -36.37 2.85
CA ASN A 100 -16.70 -37.61 2.34
C ASN A 100 -17.13 -37.90 0.89
N THR A 101 -17.10 -36.88 0.04
CA THR A 101 -17.54 -36.96 -1.37
C THR A 101 -16.49 -36.38 -2.29
N TYR A 102 -16.49 -36.85 -3.54
CA TYR A 102 -15.65 -36.30 -4.58
C TYR A 102 -16.20 -34.95 -5.04
N THR A 103 -15.31 -33.97 -5.23
CA THR A 103 -15.64 -32.67 -5.82
C THR A 103 -14.75 -32.40 -7.03
N TRP A 104 -15.27 -31.63 -7.97
CA TRP A 104 -14.59 -31.20 -9.18
C TRP A 104 -14.72 -29.69 -9.34
N VAL A 105 -13.67 -29.05 -9.82
CA VAL A 105 -13.67 -27.61 -10.13
C VAL A 105 -13.53 -27.44 -11.63
N GLY A 106 -14.51 -26.77 -12.25
CA GLY A 106 -14.53 -26.47 -13.68
C GLY A 106 -14.31 -24.99 -13.96
N PHE A 107 -13.56 -24.70 -15.03
CA PHE A 107 -13.33 -23.35 -15.54
C PHE A 107 -13.95 -23.24 -16.93
N LYS A 108 -14.64 -22.14 -17.19
CA LYS A 108 -15.22 -21.86 -18.51
C LYS A 108 -15.08 -20.39 -18.83
N GLU A 109 -14.68 -20.09 -20.07
CA GLU A 109 -14.72 -18.72 -20.57
C GLU A 109 -16.16 -18.32 -20.92
N VAL A 110 -16.56 -17.13 -20.47
CA VAL A 110 -17.91 -16.60 -20.58
C VAL A 110 -17.88 -15.18 -21.12
N ASP A 111 -18.94 -14.82 -21.82
CA ASP A 111 -19.05 -13.52 -22.46
C ASP A 111 -19.18 -12.39 -21.42
N VAL A 112 -18.35 -11.36 -21.55
CA VAL A 112 -18.38 -10.13 -20.73
C VAL A 112 -19.65 -9.30 -20.93
N SER A 113 -20.29 -9.41 -22.10
CA SER A 113 -21.51 -8.68 -22.42
C SER A 113 -22.75 -9.21 -21.71
N GLN A 114 -22.69 -10.43 -21.18
CA GLN A 114 -23.79 -11.03 -20.43
C GLN A 114 -23.64 -10.77 -18.93
N ASP A 115 -24.78 -10.56 -18.27
CA ASP A 115 -24.79 -10.33 -16.83
C ASP A 115 -24.30 -11.56 -16.06
N ALA A 116 -23.49 -11.34 -15.02
CA ALA A 116 -22.91 -12.42 -14.23
C ALA A 116 -23.95 -13.27 -13.48
N SER A 117 -25.18 -12.76 -13.32
CA SER A 117 -26.30 -13.45 -12.68
C SER A 117 -27.02 -14.47 -13.57
N VAL A 118 -26.79 -14.47 -14.88
CA VAL A 118 -27.46 -15.39 -15.82
C VAL A 118 -26.89 -16.81 -15.66
N SER A 119 -27.76 -17.80 -15.49
CA SER A 119 -27.38 -19.22 -15.41
C SER A 119 -28.24 -20.07 -16.36
N PRO A 120 -27.64 -20.86 -17.27
CA PRO A 120 -26.20 -21.07 -17.44
C PRO A 120 -25.53 -19.89 -18.17
N GLN A 121 -24.30 -19.55 -17.78
CA GLN A 121 -23.53 -18.52 -18.49
C GLN A 121 -23.16 -18.98 -19.90
N ILE A 122 -23.35 -18.05 -20.85
CA ILE A 122 -23.12 -18.26 -22.28
C ILE A 122 -21.61 -18.23 -22.54
N SER A 123 -21.14 -19.18 -23.35
CA SER A 123 -19.74 -19.23 -23.75
C SER A 123 -19.41 -18.01 -24.61
N GLY A 124 -18.30 -17.35 -24.30
CA GLY A 124 -17.83 -16.18 -25.05
C GLY A 124 -16.49 -15.71 -24.50
N THR A 125 -16.04 -14.55 -24.95
CA THR A 125 -14.72 -14.02 -24.59
C THR A 125 -14.81 -12.97 -23.49
N GLY A 126 -13.87 -12.99 -22.56
CA GLY A 126 -13.58 -11.82 -21.71
C GLY A 126 -13.81 -11.98 -20.20
N ARG A 127 -14.41 -13.08 -19.72
CA ARG A 127 -14.46 -13.43 -18.30
C ARG A 127 -14.32 -14.94 -18.11
N VAL A 128 -13.91 -15.39 -16.92
CA VAL A 128 -13.81 -16.81 -16.58
C VAL A 128 -14.76 -17.13 -15.43
N ALA A 129 -15.69 -18.04 -15.65
CA ALA A 129 -16.56 -18.61 -14.64
C ALA A 129 -15.89 -19.82 -13.99
N ILE A 130 -16.07 -19.95 -12.68
CA ILE A 130 -15.58 -21.07 -11.88
C ILE A 130 -16.78 -21.74 -11.22
N ALA A 131 -16.91 -23.06 -11.35
CA ALA A 131 -17.96 -23.83 -10.70
C ALA A 131 -17.35 -25.00 -9.94
N ILE A 132 -17.88 -25.26 -8.74
CA ILE A 132 -17.55 -26.42 -7.92
C ILE A 132 -18.73 -27.36 -7.99
N VAL A 133 -18.50 -28.61 -8.40
CA VAL A 133 -19.52 -29.64 -8.52
C VAL A 133 -19.15 -30.79 -7.60
N ALA A 134 -20.09 -31.22 -6.77
CA ALA A 134 -19.91 -32.36 -5.89
C ALA A 134 -20.64 -33.59 -6.44
N SER A 135 -20.08 -34.77 -6.18
CA SER A 135 -20.71 -36.05 -6.48
C SER A 135 -21.87 -36.30 -5.52
N ASN A 136 -22.93 -36.95 -6.02
CA ASN A 136 -24.07 -37.37 -5.23
C ASN A 136 -23.83 -38.67 -4.43
N LYS A 137 -22.67 -39.33 -4.61
CA LYS A 137 -22.28 -40.54 -3.90
C LYS A 137 -21.21 -40.25 -2.87
N SER A 138 -21.42 -40.71 -1.63
CA SER A 138 -20.40 -40.74 -0.59
C SER A 138 -19.38 -41.85 -0.87
N MET A 139 -18.13 -41.62 -0.45
CA MET A 139 -17.00 -42.55 -0.63
C MET A 139 -17.22 -43.91 0.05
N ASP A 140 -18.11 -43.99 1.03
CA ASP A 140 -18.44 -45.22 1.77
C ASP A 140 -19.23 -46.24 0.93
N GLN A 141 -19.69 -45.86 -0.27
CA GLN A 141 -20.49 -46.70 -1.17
C GLN A 141 -19.67 -47.35 -2.30
N LEU A 142 -18.33 -47.28 -2.23
CA LEU A 142 -17.40 -47.83 -3.24
C LEU A 142 -16.48 -48.94 -2.70
N GLN A 143 -16.95 -49.70 -1.70
CA GLN A 143 -16.38 -50.99 -1.31
C GLN A 143 -17.33 -52.12 -1.72
#